data_AF-A0A1W9WC32-F1
#
_entry.id   AF-A0A1W9WC32-F1
#
_cell.length_a   1.000
_cell.length_b   1.000
_cell.length_c   1.000
_cell.angle_alpha   90.00
_cell.angle_beta   90.00
_cell.angle_gamma   90.00
#
_symmetry.space_group_name_H-M   'P 1'
#
loop_
_entity.id
_entity.type
_entity.pdbx_description
1 polymer ?
#
loop_
_entity_poly.entity_id
_entity_poly.type
_entity_poly.pdbx_seq_one_letter_code
_entity_poly.pdbx_strand_id
1 'polypeptide(L)'
;MPNRKGTPLSGTVTARNCPTCGHHEIGLISETGVFHPLKTGTQVLIMDEMEPAQILTPGIKVPATCGTRDAPAQALEGDYWVPEPLKGDRRLRLKYGVIIQKEFGSVPVAEHIYESAYMQKLGYLLEKEAHVPIAAILDRFFVAPHLASGESREIANNMFEELEEISRPVEYVKQWIRKPDEKTLQLLVQPNTMESLEKQPVSEEAALEEQRSLELEDFLELL
;
A
#
# COMPACT_ATOMS: atom_id res chain seq x y z
N MET A 1 25.08 -43.85 7.94
CA MET A 1 25.65 -42.48 7.93
C MET A 1 25.36 -41.84 9.29
N PRO A 2 26.32 -41.16 9.92
CA PRO A 2 26.11 -40.62 11.26
C PRO A 2 25.10 -39.46 11.19
N ASN A 3 23.97 -39.66 11.86
CA ASN A 3 22.93 -38.66 12.05
C ASN A 3 23.50 -37.59 12.99
N ARG A 4 24.10 -36.53 12.43
CA ARG A 4 24.49 -35.35 13.20
C ARG A 4 23.19 -34.70 13.67
N LYS A 5 22.77 -35.03 14.90
CA LYS A 5 21.76 -34.25 15.63
C LYS A 5 22.34 -32.85 15.82
N GLY A 6 22.10 -31.97 14.86
CA GLY A 6 22.34 -30.55 15.05
C GLY A 6 21.46 -30.08 16.19
N THR A 7 22.05 -29.45 17.19
CA THR A 7 21.28 -28.76 18.23
C THR A 7 20.42 -27.69 17.56
N PRO A 8 19.12 -27.60 17.87
CA PRO A 8 18.27 -26.55 17.32
C PRO A 8 18.83 -25.19 17.73
N LEU A 9 19.01 -24.30 16.74
CA LEU A 9 19.40 -22.93 16.99
C LEU A 9 18.16 -22.17 17.48
N SER A 10 18.19 -21.71 18.73
CA SER A 10 17.16 -20.85 19.30
C SER A 10 17.64 -19.39 19.27
N GLY A 11 16.71 -18.48 19.04
CA GLY A 11 16.99 -17.05 18.95
C GLY A 11 15.74 -16.25 18.63
N THR A 12 15.87 -14.93 18.66
CA THR A 12 14.78 -14.01 18.32
C THR A 12 14.74 -13.79 16.82
N VAL A 13 13.58 -13.98 16.19
CA VAL A 13 13.38 -13.66 14.77
C VAL A 13 13.49 -12.13 14.61
N THR A 14 14.29 -11.70 13.65
CA THR A 14 14.48 -10.28 13.33
C THR A 14 14.69 -10.07 11.84
N ALA A 15 14.57 -8.83 11.40
CA ALA A 15 14.85 -8.41 10.03
C ALA A 15 15.87 -7.27 10.03
N ARG A 16 16.76 -7.28 9.03
CA ARG A 16 17.75 -6.22 8.82
C ARG A 16 18.10 -6.09 7.35
N ASN A 17 18.75 -4.99 6.98
CA ASN A 17 19.35 -4.89 5.65
C ASN A 17 20.72 -5.56 5.63
N CYS A 18 20.99 -6.37 4.60
CA CYS A 18 22.25 -7.05 4.42
C CYS A 18 23.39 -6.01 4.35
N PRO A 19 24.41 -6.08 5.21
CA PRO A 19 25.49 -5.08 5.24
C PRO A 19 26.35 -5.10 3.96
N THR A 20 26.24 -6.14 3.13
CA THR A 20 27.02 -6.31 1.91
C THR A 20 26.33 -5.75 0.67
N CYS A 21 25.00 -5.84 0.57
CA CYS A 21 24.29 -5.48 -0.66
C CYS A 21 22.93 -4.80 -0.45
N GLY A 22 22.57 -4.49 0.80
CA GLY A 22 21.43 -3.62 1.13
C GLY A 22 20.04 -4.24 0.97
N HIS A 23 19.92 -5.46 0.44
CA HIS A 23 18.63 -6.15 0.39
C HIS A 23 18.14 -6.53 1.79
N HIS A 24 16.84 -6.68 1.92
CA HIS A 24 16.20 -7.03 3.18
C HIS A 24 16.37 -8.53 3.48
N GLU A 25 16.89 -8.87 4.66
CA GLU A 25 17.11 -10.25 5.10
C GLU A 25 16.43 -10.53 6.45
N ILE A 26 15.78 -11.70 6.55
CA ILE A 26 15.14 -12.20 7.77
C ILE A 26 16.04 -13.27 8.39
N GLY A 27 16.21 -13.26 9.71
CA GLY A 27 17.12 -14.16 10.42
C GLY A 27 16.77 -14.35 11.89
N LEU A 28 17.54 -15.20 12.56
CA LEU A 28 17.50 -15.40 14.00
C LEU A 28 18.71 -14.73 14.65
N ILE A 29 18.50 -13.93 15.68
CA ILE A 29 19.59 -13.50 16.59
C ILE A 29 19.68 -14.48 17.74
N SER A 30 20.81 -15.18 17.85
CA SER A 30 21.10 -16.05 19.01
C SER A 30 21.23 -15.23 20.30
N GLU A 31 21.21 -15.90 21.45
CA GLU A 31 21.49 -15.26 22.76
C GLU A 31 22.84 -14.53 22.80
N THR A 32 23.80 -14.96 21.97
CA THR A 32 25.11 -14.32 21.81
C THR A 32 25.10 -13.08 20.90
N GLY A 33 23.94 -12.67 20.39
CA GLY A 33 23.79 -11.49 19.52
C GLY A 33 24.19 -11.73 18.06
N VAL A 34 24.47 -12.98 17.67
CA VAL A 34 24.89 -13.33 16.31
C VAL A 34 23.67 -13.51 15.43
N PHE A 35 23.64 -12.82 14.28
CA PHE A 35 22.57 -12.95 13.30
C PHE A 35 22.81 -14.13 12.36
N HIS A 36 21.80 -14.99 12.25
CA HIS A 36 21.77 -16.15 11.37
C HIS A 36 20.65 -15.98 10.33
N PRO A 37 20.96 -15.70 9.05
CA PRO A 37 19.93 -15.49 8.04
C PRO A 37 19.15 -16.79 7.75
N LEU A 38 17.82 -16.67 7.64
CA LEU A 38 16.96 -17.73 7.14
C LEU A 38 17.01 -17.73 5.62
N LYS A 39 17.30 -18.89 5.03
CA LYS A 39 17.39 -19.04 3.58
C LYS A 39 16.23 -19.87 3.08
N THR A 40 15.92 -19.76 1.80
CA THR A 40 14.95 -20.65 1.15
C THR A 40 15.36 -22.10 1.40
N GLY A 41 14.43 -22.91 1.92
CA GLY A 41 14.68 -24.31 2.31
C GLY A 41 15.13 -24.50 3.77
N THR A 42 15.25 -23.44 4.57
CA THR A 42 15.45 -23.56 6.02
C THR A 42 14.21 -24.18 6.67
N GLN A 43 14.40 -25.28 7.40
CA GLN A 43 13.35 -25.92 8.20
C GLN A 43 13.31 -25.26 9.59
N VAL A 44 12.11 -24.86 10.03
CA VAL A 44 11.89 -24.21 11.32
C VAL A 44 11.04 -25.14 12.19
N LEU A 45 11.44 -25.29 13.45
CA LEU A 45 10.67 -25.99 14.47
C LEU A 45 9.99 -24.95 15.36
N ILE A 46 8.67 -24.94 15.37
CA ILE A 46 7.86 -24.09 16.24
C ILE A 46 7.31 -24.99 17.34
N MET A 47 7.48 -24.60 18.60
CA MET A 47 6.93 -25.32 19.75
C MET A 47 5.76 -24.49 20.30
N ASP A 48 4.56 -25.08 20.39
CA ASP A 48 3.31 -24.39 20.71
C ASP A 48 3.17 -23.91 22.17
N GLU A 49 4.13 -24.23 23.04
CA GLU A 49 4.07 -23.87 24.45
C GLU A 49 5.38 -23.21 24.91
N MET A 50 5.33 -21.89 25.12
CA MET A 50 5.98 -21.17 26.23
C MET A 50 5.55 -19.70 26.20
N GLU A 51 5.08 -19.19 27.36
CA GLU A 51 4.81 -17.76 27.56
C GLU A 51 6.01 -16.90 27.16
N PRO A 52 5.81 -15.71 26.57
CA PRO A 52 6.91 -14.87 26.11
C PRO A 52 7.83 -14.51 27.29
N ALA A 53 9.07 -15.02 27.23
CA ALA A 53 10.10 -14.70 28.21
C ALA A 53 10.38 -13.18 28.17
N GLN A 54 10.04 -12.49 29.26
CA GLN A 54 10.35 -11.07 29.44
C GLN A 54 11.86 -10.91 29.62
N ILE A 55 12.55 -10.46 28.58
CA ILE A 55 13.95 -10.04 28.71
C ILE A 55 13.98 -8.58 29.20
N LEU A 56 14.43 -8.39 30.44
CA LEU A 56 14.95 -7.10 30.90
C LEU A 56 16.29 -6.83 30.18
N THR A 57 16.27 -6.03 29.11
CA THR A 57 17.50 -5.58 28.44
C THR A 57 17.81 -4.14 28.88
N PRO A 58 18.94 -3.87 29.57
CA PRO A 58 19.39 -2.51 29.81
C PRO A 58 20.05 -1.96 28.54
N GLY A 59 19.49 -0.90 27.95
CA GLY A 59 20.26 0.03 27.13
C GLY A 59 20.13 -0.06 25.60
N ILE A 60 19.10 -0.66 25.04
CA ILE A 60 18.70 -0.41 23.64
C ILE A 60 17.33 0.25 23.66
N LYS A 61 17.25 1.51 23.19
CA LYS A 61 15.97 2.18 22.91
C LYS A 61 15.35 1.51 21.69
N VAL A 62 14.81 0.31 21.87
CA VAL A 62 13.80 -0.24 20.98
C VAL A 62 12.51 0.48 21.35
N PRO A 63 11.77 1.10 20.42
CA PRO A 63 10.42 1.55 20.70
C PRO A 63 9.62 0.33 21.13
N ALA A 64 9.31 0.26 22.41
CA ALA A 64 8.43 -0.74 22.98
C ALA A 64 7.04 -0.52 22.40
N THR A 65 6.61 -1.41 21.50
CA THR A 65 5.26 -1.97 21.37
C THR A 65 5.13 -2.66 20.01
N CYS A 66 5.25 -4.00 19.99
CA CYS A 66 4.35 -4.76 19.13
C CYS A 66 3.00 -4.75 19.83
N GLY A 67 2.26 -3.66 19.68
CA GLY A 67 0.82 -3.76 19.83
C GLY A 67 0.36 -4.72 18.73
N THR A 68 -0.57 -5.62 19.04
CA THR A 68 -1.66 -5.87 18.10
C THR A 68 -2.00 -4.51 17.53
N ARG A 69 -1.69 -4.27 16.26
CA ARG A 69 -2.31 -3.17 15.54
C ARG A 69 -3.76 -3.61 15.33
N ASP A 70 -4.55 -3.56 16.40
CA ASP A 70 -5.74 -2.74 16.38
C ASP A 70 -5.26 -1.30 16.20
N ALA A 71 -4.61 -1.02 15.07
CA ALA A 71 -4.49 0.34 14.61
C ALA A 71 -5.94 0.70 14.32
N PRO A 72 -6.51 1.72 14.99
CA PRO A 72 -7.76 2.27 14.49
C PRO A 72 -7.51 2.52 13.01
N ALA A 73 -8.39 2.02 12.14
CA ALA A 73 -8.33 2.19 10.68
C ALA A 73 -7.67 3.53 10.40
N GLN A 74 -6.40 3.51 9.95
CA GLN A 74 -5.60 4.73 9.93
C GLN A 74 -6.34 5.67 9.01
N ALA A 75 -6.93 6.72 9.58
CA ALA A 75 -7.56 7.74 8.78
C ALA A 75 -6.48 8.22 7.81
N LEU A 76 -6.79 8.24 6.51
CA LEU A 76 -5.91 8.86 5.53
C LEU A 76 -5.77 10.34 5.93
N GLU A 77 -4.71 10.63 6.67
CA GLU A 77 -4.32 11.95 7.14
C GLU A 77 -3.22 12.47 6.21
N GLY A 78 -3.52 13.55 5.51
CA GLY A 78 -2.63 14.11 4.51
C GLY A 78 -3.29 15.24 3.75
N ASP A 79 -2.55 15.76 2.77
CA ASP A 79 -3.01 16.81 1.88
C ASP A 79 -3.60 16.15 0.63
N TYR A 80 -4.79 16.60 0.23
CA TYR A 80 -5.44 16.07 -0.97
C TYR A 80 -4.74 16.61 -2.22
N TRP A 81 -4.45 15.72 -3.16
CA TRP A 81 -3.83 16.09 -4.42
C TRP A 81 -4.52 15.45 -5.61
N VAL A 82 -4.72 16.26 -6.65
CA VAL A 82 -5.24 15.85 -7.95
C VAL A 82 -4.62 16.78 -9.01
N PRO A 83 -4.39 16.33 -10.25
CA PRO A 83 -3.98 17.22 -11.32
C PRO A 83 -4.92 18.44 -11.45
N GLU A 84 -4.35 19.65 -11.51
CA GLU A 84 -5.11 20.92 -11.59
C GLU A 84 -6.27 20.92 -12.58
N PRO A 85 -6.13 20.39 -13.82
CA PRO A 85 -7.23 20.39 -14.80
C PRO A 85 -8.45 19.57 -14.36
N LEU A 86 -8.27 18.62 -13.45
CA LEU A 86 -9.30 17.66 -13.05
C LEU A 86 -10.07 18.12 -11.80
N LYS A 87 -9.66 19.21 -11.15
CA LYS A 87 -10.28 19.72 -9.91
C LYS A 87 -11.77 20.04 -10.08
N GLY A 88 -12.22 20.39 -11.28
CA GLY A 88 -13.63 20.71 -11.57
C GLY A 88 -14.57 19.50 -11.57
N ASP A 89 -14.10 18.33 -12.02
CA ASP A 89 -14.97 17.17 -12.25
C ASP A 89 -14.91 16.15 -11.10
N ARG A 90 -16.04 15.91 -10.42
CA ARG A 90 -16.14 14.96 -9.29
C ARG A 90 -15.67 13.55 -9.67
N ARG A 91 -16.00 13.06 -10.85
CA ARG A 91 -15.63 11.70 -11.28
C ARG A 91 -14.12 11.58 -11.40
N LEU A 92 -13.48 12.58 -12.00
CA LEU A 92 -12.03 12.61 -12.20
C LEU A 92 -11.28 12.86 -10.90
N ARG A 93 -11.83 13.69 -10.01
CA ARG A 93 -11.33 13.84 -8.63
C ARG A 93 -11.32 12.51 -7.89
N LEU A 94 -12.43 11.77 -7.88
CA LEU A 94 -12.50 10.48 -7.19
C LEU A 94 -11.62 9.40 -7.84
N LYS A 95 -11.46 9.43 -9.18
CA LYS A 95 -10.61 8.50 -9.91
C LYS A 95 -9.13 8.74 -9.62
N TYR A 96 -8.65 9.96 -9.88
CA TYR A 96 -7.22 10.30 -9.87
C TYR A 96 -6.74 10.96 -8.57
N GLY A 97 -7.64 11.45 -7.73
CA GLY A 97 -7.31 12.10 -6.47
C GLY A 97 -6.71 11.12 -5.48
N VAL A 98 -5.66 11.58 -4.80
CA VAL A 98 -4.91 10.83 -3.79
C VAL A 98 -4.67 11.69 -2.57
N ILE A 99 -4.43 11.05 -1.42
CA ILE A 99 -4.09 11.74 -0.18
C ILE A 99 -2.60 11.52 0.04
N ILE A 100 -1.83 12.61 0.06
CA ILE A 100 -0.38 12.57 0.23
C ILE A 100 -0.07 12.82 1.70
N GLN A 101 0.59 11.86 2.35
CA GLN A 101 1.01 12.04 3.74
C GLN A 101 2.04 13.17 3.82
N LYS A 102 1.95 13.98 4.88
CA LYS A 102 2.80 15.16 5.10
C LYS A 102 4.29 14.85 5.15
N GLU A 103 4.65 13.59 5.40
CA GLU A 103 6.02 13.09 5.44
C GLU A 103 6.72 13.12 4.07
N PHE A 104 5.96 13.08 2.97
CA PHE A 104 6.52 13.07 1.61
C PHE A 104 6.79 14.47 1.03
N GLY A 105 6.55 15.53 1.81
CA GLY A 105 6.82 16.92 1.43
C GLY A 105 5.76 17.54 0.53
N SER A 106 5.78 18.87 0.45
CA SER A 106 4.87 19.64 -0.40
C SER A 106 5.34 19.69 -1.86
N VAL A 107 4.36 19.90 -2.75
CA VAL A 107 4.42 20.15 -4.21
C VAL A 107 5.78 20.68 -4.71
N PRO A 108 6.35 20.14 -5.82
CA PRO A 108 5.71 19.32 -6.84
C PRO A 108 5.67 17.82 -6.53
N VAL A 109 4.51 17.21 -6.78
CA VAL A 109 4.32 15.76 -6.62
C VAL A 109 5.11 15.02 -7.69
N ALA A 110 6.11 14.26 -7.27
CA ALA A 110 6.87 13.39 -8.15
C ALA A 110 6.08 12.11 -8.49
N GLU A 111 6.43 11.47 -9.60
CA GLU A 111 5.75 10.26 -10.10
C GLU A 111 5.64 9.14 -9.04
N HIS A 112 6.72 8.86 -8.33
CA HIS A 112 6.76 7.80 -7.31
C HIS A 112 5.93 8.16 -6.07
N ILE A 113 5.81 9.45 -5.73
CA ILE A 113 4.94 9.93 -4.64
C ILE A 113 3.48 9.70 -5.03
N TYR A 114 3.10 10.03 -6.26
CA TYR A 114 1.75 9.77 -6.74
C TYR A 114 1.41 8.27 -6.74
N GLU A 115 2.30 7.44 -7.31
CA GLU A 115 2.10 5.99 -7.38
C GLU A 115 1.94 5.37 -5.98
N SER A 116 2.84 5.70 -5.06
CA SER A 116 2.72 5.24 -3.66
C SER A 116 1.44 5.73 -2.97
N ALA A 117 1.02 6.97 -3.17
CA ALA A 117 -0.21 7.51 -2.60
C ALA A 117 -1.46 6.83 -3.21
N TYR A 118 -1.43 6.50 -4.49
CA TYR A 118 -2.48 5.73 -5.15
C TYR A 118 -2.58 4.30 -4.60
N MET A 119 -1.44 3.63 -4.38
CA MET A 119 -1.40 2.31 -3.75
C MET A 119 -1.92 2.33 -2.32
N GLN A 120 -1.60 3.37 -1.54
CA GLN A 120 -2.15 3.56 -0.20
C GLN A 120 -3.67 3.77 -0.23
N LYS A 121 -4.17 4.57 -1.19
CA LYS A 121 -5.61 4.75 -1.41
C LYS A 121 -6.29 3.41 -1.70
N LEU A 122 -5.75 2.59 -2.59
CA LEU A 122 -6.33 1.29 -2.92
C LEU A 122 -6.34 0.34 -1.71
N GLY A 123 -5.21 0.27 -0.98
CA GLY A 123 -5.12 -0.49 0.26
C GLY A 123 -6.15 -0.04 1.31
N TYR A 124 -6.33 1.27 1.48
CA TYR A 124 -7.33 1.81 2.39
C TYR A 124 -8.76 1.45 1.99
N LEU A 125 -9.11 1.53 0.71
CA LEU A 125 -10.44 1.14 0.22
C LEU A 125 -10.72 -0.35 0.47
N LEU A 126 -9.69 -1.20 0.32
CA LEU A 126 -9.77 -2.63 0.62
C LEU A 126 -9.93 -2.91 2.12
N GLU A 127 -9.23 -2.18 3.00
CA GLU A 127 -9.38 -2.29 4.46
C GLU A 127 -10.74 -1.78 4.95
N LYS A 128 -11.26 -0.74 4.32
CA LYS A 128 -12.55 -0.13 4.66
C LYS A 128 -13.72 -1.06 4.34
N GLU A 129 -13.59 -1.91 3.33
CA GLU A 129 -14.61 -2.88 2.96
C GLU A 129 -14.71 -4.01 4.00
N ALA A 130 -15.82 -4.03 4.73
CA ALA A 130 -16.04 -4.96 5.84
C ALA A 130 -17.19 -5.95 5.61
N HIS A 131 -18.06 -5.70 4.63
CA HIS A 131 -19.33 -6.42 4.52
C HIS A 131 -19.33 -7.43 3.38
N VAL A 132 -18.72 -7.08 2.25
CA VAL A 132 -18.67 -7.93 1.06
C VAL A 132 -17.27 -8.56 0.96
N PRO A 133 -17.15 -9.89 0.77
CA PRO A 133 -15.85 -10.52 0.56
C PRO A 133 -15.17 -9.92 -0.68
N ILE A 134 -13.91 -9.45 -0.53
CA ILE A 134 -13.13 -8.84 -1.63
C ILE A 134 -13.09 -9.72 -2.88
N ALA A 135 -12.94 -11.04 -2.70
CA ALA A 135 -12.96 -11.99 -3.82
C ALA A 135 -14.23 -11.90 -4.66
N ALA A 136 -15.41 -11.69 -4.04
CA ALA A 136 -16.67 -11.54 -4.76
C ALA A 136 -16.75 -10.20 -5.52
N ILE A 137 -16.21 -9.13 -4.94
CA ILE A 137 -16.10 -7.83 -5.61
C ILE A 137 -15.21 -7.98 -6.86
N LEU A 138 -14.02 -8.56 -6.72
CA LEU A 138 -13.07 -8.72 -7.82
C LEU A 138 -13.58 -9.68 -8.91
N ASP A 139 -14.34 -10.71 -8.54
CA ASP A 139 -15.00 -11.57 -9.53
C ASP A 139 -16.04 -10.80 -10.35
N ARG A 140 -16.84 -9.94 -9.71
CA ARG A 140 -17.87 -9.14 -10.38
C ARG A 140 -17.29 -8.10 -11.34
N PHE A 141 -16.22 -7.41 -10.97
CA PHE A 141 -15.64 -6.33 -11.78
C PHE A 141 -14.59 -6.83 -12.79
N PHE A 142 -13.80 -7.83 -12.44
CA PHE A 142 -12.62 -8.24 -13.23
C PHE A 142 -12.56 -9.74 -13.55
N VAL A 143 -13.48 -10.55 -13.03
CA VAL A 143 -13.42 -12.03 -13.13
C VAL A 143 -12.09 -12.56 -12.57
N ALA A 144 -11.59 -11.91 -11.50
CA ALA A 144 -10.27 -12.17 -10.92
C ALA A 144 -10.31 -12.36 -9.38
N PRO A 145 -11.12 -13.30 -8.86
CA PRO A 145 -11.21 -13.54 -7.41
C PRO A 145 -9.88 -14.02 -6.80
N HIS A 146 -8.98 -14.61 -7.59
CA HIS A 146 -7.69 -15.11 -7.12
C HIS A 146 -6.76 -14.01 -6.59
N LEU A 147 -6.98 -12.76 -7.00
CA LEU A 147 -6.21 -11.60 -6.55
C LEU A 147 -6.47 -11.23 -5.09
N ALA A 148 -7.60 -11.66 -4.52
CA ALA A 148 -8.01 -11.36 -3.14
C ALA A 148 -7.26 -12.19 -2.09
N SER A 149 -6.06 -12.69 -2.40
CA SER A 149 -5.23 -13.46 -1.48
C SER A 149 -4.29 -12.54 -0.70
N GLY A 150 -4.29 -12.65 0.62
CA GLY A 150 -3.36 -11.94 1.50
C GLY A 150 -3.98 -10.78 2.27
N GLU A 151 -3.12 -9.91 2.80
CA GLU A 151 -3.53 -8.66 3.45
C GLU A 151 -3.90 -7.58 2.40
N SER A 152 -4.64 -6.54 2.80
CA SER A 152 -5.12 -5.48 1.89
C SER A 152 -4.02 -4.85 1.03
N ARG A 153 -2.81 -4.72 1.57
CA ARG A 153 -1.65 -4.23 0.81
C ARG A 153 -1.18 -5.21 -0.26
N GLU A 154 -1.20 -6.51 0.03
CA GLU A 154 -0.84 -7.55 -0.94
C GLU A 154 -1.89 -7.63 -2.04
N ILE A 155 -3.18 -7.57 -1.67
CA ILE A 155 -4.28 -7.51 -2.64
C ILE A 155 -4.13 -6.27 -3.54
N ALA A 156 -3.86 -5.10 -2.98
CA ALA A 156 -3.63 -3.88 -3.76
C ALA A 156 -2.48 -4.04 -4.76
N ASN A 157 -1.35 -4.63 -4.33
CA ASN A 157 -0.22 -4.91 -5.21
C ASN A 157 -0.59 -5.89 -6.33
N ASN A 158 -1.26 -7.01 -6.00
CA ASN A 158 -1.70 -7.99 -7.00
C ASN A 158 -2.63 -7.34 -8.03
N MET A 159 -3.59 -6.54 -7.57
CA MET A 159 -4.48 -5.77 -8.44
C MET A 159 -3.71 -4.80 -9.33
N PHE A 160 -2.72 -4.09 -8.79
CA PHE A 160 -1.93 -3.13 -9.56
C PHE A 160 -1.04 -3.81 -10.61
N GLU A 161 -0.48 -4.98 -10.30
CA GLU A 161 0.39 -5.73 -11.22
C GLU A 161 -0.40 -6.47 -12.31
N GLU A 162 -1.57 -7.02 -11.98
CA GLU A 162 -2.34 -7.87 -12.92
C GLU A 162 -3.47 -7.14 -13.65
N LEU A 163 -4.04 -6.06 -13.09
CA LEU A 163 -5.18 -5.35 -13.69
C LEU A 163 -4.73 -4.05 -14.37
N GLU A 164 -4.87 -4.00 -15.69
CA GLU A 164 -4.56 -2.81 -16.47
C GLU A 164 -5.49 -1.64 -16.13
N GLU A 165 -6.73 -1.92 -15.75
CA GLU A 165 -7.72 -0.92 -15.31
C GLU A 165 -7.26 -0.15 -14.07
N ILE A 166 -6.47 -0.78 -13.21
CA ILE A 166 -5.92 -0.19 -11.99
C ILE A 166 -4.61 0.55 -12.27
N SER A 167 -3.72 -0.02 -13.09
CA SER A 167 -2.39 0.58 -13.36
C SER A 167 -2.41 1.70 -14.41
N ARG A 168 -3.29 1.64 -15.42
CA ARG A 168 -3.39 2.67 -16.48
C ARG A 168 -3.68 4.07 -15.96
N PRO A 169 -4.62 4.30 -15.02
CA PRO A 169 -4.85 5.63 -14.45
C PRO A 169 -3.57 6.25 -13.87
N VAL A 170 -2.74 5.43 -13.21
CA VAL A 170 -1.46 5.88 -12.64
C VAL A 170 -0.48 6.25 -13.74
N GLU A 171 -0.39 5.43 -14.79
CA GLU A 171 0.48 5.71 -15.93
C GLU A 171 0.09 7.02 -16.64
N TYR A 172 -1.21 7.30 -16.81
CA TYR A 172 -1.66 8.57 -17.39
C TYR A 172 -1.25 9.78 -16.55
N VAL A 173 -1.37 9.69 -15.22
CA VAL A 173 -0.93 10.77 -14.33
C VAL A 173 0.59 10.92 -14.34
N LYS A 174 1.35 9.83 -14.39
CA LYS A 174 2.81 9.88 -14.53
C LYS A 174 3.22 10.57 -15.83
N GLN A 175 2.55 10.28 -16.93
CA GLN A 175 2.78 10.97 -18.20
C GLN A 175 2.46 12.46 -18.12
N TRP A 176 1.37 12.83 -17.45
CA TRP A 176 1.03 14.24 -17.19
C TRP A 176 2.09 14.95 -16.33
N ILE A 177 2.57 14.32 -15.25
CA ILE A 177 3.63 14.87 -14.38
C ILE A 177 4.92 15.09 -15.18
N ARG A 178 5.29 14.15 -16.06
CA ARG A 178 6.48 14.28 -16.93
C ARG A 178 6.33 15.39 -17.96
N LYS A 179 5.16 15.45 -18.60
CA LYS A 179 4.90 16.35 -19.71
C LYS A 179 3.43 16.78 -19.70
N PRO A 180 3.11 17.93 -19.07
CA PRO A 180 1.76 18.47 -19.07
C PRO A 180 1.47 19.08 -20.44
N ASP A 181 0.92 18.28 -21.35
CA ASP A 181 0.51 18.71 -22.68
C ASP A 181 -0.94 18.30 -22.98
N GLU A 182 -1.48 18.86 -24.04
CA GLU A 182 -2.87 18.62 -24.45
C GLU A 182 -3.16 17.14 -24.74
N LYS A 183 -2.15 16.37 -25.16
CA LYS A 183 -2.31 14.94 -25.46
C LYS A 183 -2.40 14.14 -24.16
N THR A 184 -1.56 14.43 -23.18
CA THR A 184 -1.62 13.77 -21.87
C THR A 184 -2.87 14.16 -21.10
N LEU A 185 -3.36 15.40 -21.27
CA LEU A 185 -4.67 15.81 -20.74
C LEU A 185 -5.81 14.98 -21.35
N GLN A 186 -5.82 14.78 -22.67
CA GLN A 186 -6.86 13.96 -23.32
C GLN A 186 -6.89 12.51 -22.81
N LEU A 187 -5.75 11.94 -22.40
CA LEU A 187 -5.72 10.61 -21.78
C LEU A 187 -6.38 10.60 -20.39
N LEU A 188 -6.25 11.67 -19.61
CA LEU A 188 -6.82 11.79 -18.28
C LEU A 188 -8.34 12.01 -18.27
N VAL A 189 -8.88 12.61 -19.33
CA VAL A 189 -10.30 13.00 -19.37
C VAL A 189 -11.18 11.86 -19.93
N GLN A 190 -10.62 10.89 -20.67
CA GLN A 190 -11.40 9.80 -21.26
C GLN A 190 -12.17 8.96 -20.22
N PRO A 191 -13.45 8.62 -20.46
CA PRO A 191 -14.23 8.85 -21.70
C PRO A 191 -14.94 10.21 -21.80
N ASN A 192 -14.76 11.12 -20.83
CA ASN A 192 -15.40 12.44 -20.86
C ASN A 192 -14.78 13.35 -21.93
N THR A 193 -15.52 14.36 -22.35
CA THR A 193 -15.01 15.45 -23.20
C THR A 193 -14.40 16.55 -22.34
N MET A 194 -13.40 17.25 -22.88
CA MET A 194 -12.74 18.38 -22.19
C MET A 194 -13.71 19.49 -21.79
N GLU A 195 -14.85 19.60 -22.45
CA GLU A 195 -15.94 20.53 -22.12
C GLU A 195 -16.55 20.27 -20.74
N SER A 196 -16.44 19.05 -20.18
CA SER A 196 -16.91 18.73 -18.82
C SER A 196 -16.02 19.31 -17.71
N LEU A 197 -14.82 19.80 -18.05
CA LEU A 197 -13.86 20.36 -17.10
C LEU A 197 -14.18 21.80 -16.67
N GLU A 198 -15.15 22.47 -17.31
CA GLU A 198 -15.54 23.86 -17.01
C GLU A 198 -16.28 24.04 -15.66
N LYS A 199 -16.40 22.98 -14.87
CA LYS A 199 -17.00 23.04 -13.53
C LYS A 199 -16.06 23.76 -12.56
N GLN A 200 -16.64 24.58 -11.69
CA GLN A 200 -15.86 25.27 -10.65
C GLN A 200 -15.14 24.26 -9.76
N PRO A 201 -13.83 24.47 -9.48
CA PRO A 201 -13.10 23.59 -8.58
C PRO A 201 -13.70 23.65 -7.18
N VAL A 202 -13.81 22.48 -6.55
CA VAL A 202 -14.26 22.33 -5.16
C VAL A 202 -13.07 22.60 -4.23
N SER A 203 -13.32 23.03 -2.99
CA SER A 203 -12.24 23.23 -2.01
C SER A 203 -11.54 21.91 -1.69
N GLU A 204 -10.27 21.98 -1.29
CA GLU A 204 -9.46 20.80 -1.00
C GLU A 204 -10.04 19.99 0.17
N GLU A 205 -10.67 20.64 1.14
CA GLU A 205 -11.32 19.99 2.28
C GLU A 205 -12.55 19.19 1.85
N ALA A 206 -13.37 19.77 0.96
CA ALA A 206 -14.55 19.07 0.44
C ALA A 206 -14.15 17.91 -0.48
N ALA A 207 -13.10 18.07 -1.29
CA ALA A 207 -12.56 16.98 -2.11
C ALA A 207 -11.94 15.86 -1.25
N LEU A 208 -11.27 16.20 -0.14
CA LEU A 208 -10.76 15.23 0.83
C LEU A 208 -11.90 14.41 1.47
N GLU A 209 -13.01 15.05 1.82
CA GLU A 209 -14.18 14.36 2.37
C GLU A 209 -14.86 13.46 1.32
N GLU A 210 -14.95 13.91 0.07
CA GLU A 210 -15.36 13.05 -1.07
C GLU A 210 -14.46 11.81 -1.16
N GLN A 211 -13.15 11.97 -0.98
CA GLN A 211 -12.18 10.88 -1.05
C GLN A 211 -12.27 9.90 0.13
N ARG A 212 -12.63 10.37 1.33
CA ARG A 212 -12.80 9.54 2.55
C ARG A 212 -14.11 8.76 2.55
N SER A 213 -15.16 9.38 2.02
CA SER A 213 -16.48 8.74 1.88
C SER A 213 -16.55 7.75 0.71
N LEU A 214 -15.56 7.72 -0.18
CA LEU A 214 -15.47 6.77 -1.29
C LEU A 214 -15.42 5.32 -0.79
N GLU A 215 -16.27 4.47 -1.36
CA GLU A 215 -16.27 3.02 -1.15
C GLU A 215 -15.48 2.31 -2.27
N LEU A 216 -15.06 1.07 -2.01
CA LEU A 216 -14.27 0.30 -2.97
C LEU A 216 -15.05 0.07 -4.27
N GLU A 217 -16.30 -0.40 -4.19
CA GLU A 217 -17.11 -0.67 -5.39
C GLU A 217 -17.33 0.59 -6.23
N ASP A 218 -17.66 1.70 -5.58
CA ASP A 218 -17.83 3.00 -6.23
C ASP A 218 -16.56 3.40 -6.97
N PHE A 219 -15.39 3.19 -6.36
CA PHE A 219 -14.10 3.47 -7.00
C PHE A 219 -13.86 2.57 -8.22
N LEU A 220 -14.17 1.28 -8.14
CA LEU A 220 -13.98 0.34 -9.25
C LEU A 220 -14.89 0.68 -10.45
N GLU A 221 -16.09 1.23 -10.22
CA GLU A 221 -16.96 1.76 -11.27
C GLU A 221 -16.40 3.00 -12.00
N LEU A 222 -15.38 3.65 -11.43
CA LEU A 222 -14.72 4.81 -12.04
C LEU A 222 -13.64 4.45 -13.04
N LEU A 223 -13.14 3.21 -13.01
CA LEU A 223 -11.98 2.79 -13.78
C LEU A 223 -12.26 2.70 -15.27
#